data_AF-A0A349KXV4-F1
#
_entry.id   AF-A0A349KXV4-F1
#
_cell.length_a   1.000
_cell.length_b   1.000
_cell.length_c   1.000
_cell.angle_alpha   90.00
_cell.angle_beta   90.00
_cell.angle_gamma   90.00
#
_symmetry.space_group_name_H-M   'P 1'
#
loop_
_entity.id
_entity.type
_entity.pdbx_description
1 polymer ?
#
loop_
_entity_poly.entity_id
_entity_poly.type
_entity_poly.pdbx_seq_one_letter_code
_entity_poly.pdbx_strand_id
1 'polypeptide(L)'
;RLLILQNGRIAAQGTLAQLRGQRVLPSLIEVALPPGEGEAAALAAVLAALTPLAGLHIGMVGNCAHIRCLPAQKVEVLRLLLGPACAVQGISIREPSLEDLFLGYGGRHEHAH
;
A
#
# COMPACT_ATOMS: atom_id res chain seq x y z
N ARG A 1 10.03 -20.41 13.08
CA ARG A 1 8.84 -19.95 13.84
C ARG A 1 9.23 -18.64 14.52
N LEU A 2 8.31 -17.70 14.64
CA LEU A 2 8.49 -16.34 15.14
C LEU A 2 7.54 -16.10 16.32
N LEU A 3 7.99 -15.30 17.29
CA LEU A 3 7.17 -14.77 18.37
C LEU A 3 7.21 -13.25 18.33
N ILE A 4 6.06 -12.63 18.52
CA ILE A 4 5.90 -11.18 18.68
C ILE A 4 5.60 -10.94 20.16
N LEU A 5 6.44 -10.14 20.82
CA LEU A 5 6.23 -9.72 22.19
C LEU A 5 5.70 -8.28 22.22
N GLN A 6 4.66 -8.05 23.03
CA GLN A 6 4.15 -6.72 23.34
C GLN A 6 3.98 -6.61 24.85
N ASN A 7 4.58 -5.58 25.45
CA ASN A 7 4.52 -5.32 26.90
C ASN A 7 4.89 -6.57 27.74
N GLY A 8 5.94 -7.29 27.32
CA GLY A 8 6.42 -8.50 28.00
C GLY A 8 5.54 -9.74 27.86
N ARG A 9 4.49 -9.71 27.02
CA ARG A 9 3.60 -10.84 26.74
C ARG A 9 3.65 -11.25 25.27
N ILE A 10 3.38 -12.52 24.97
CA ILE A 10 3.27 -13.01 23.60
C ILE A 10 2.00 -12.44 22.97
N ALA A 11 2.17 -11.57 21.99
CA ALA A 11 1.09 -10.97 21.20
C ALA A 11 0.73 -11.81 19.97
N ALA A 12 1.70 -12.50 19.38
CA ALA A 12 1.47 -13.43 18.28
C ALA A 12 2.60 -14.48 18.19
N GLN A 13 2.29 -15.66 17.65
CA GLN A 13 3.25 -16.74 17.43
C GLN A 13 2.89 -17.51 16.16
N GLY A 14 3.88 -17.81 15.31
CA GLY A 14 3.63 -18.55 14.08
C GLY A 14 4.80 -18.58 13.11
N THR A 15 4.57 -19.04 11.89
CA THR A 15 5.44 -18.78 10.75
C THR A 15 5.20 -17.37 10.21
N LEU A 16 6.11 -16.87 9.36
CA LEU A 16 5.94 -15.59 8.69
C LEU A 16 4.62 -15.51 7.90
N ALA A 17 4.29 -16.58 7.17
CA ALA A 17 3.05 -16.65 6.40
C ALA A 17 1.81 -16.59 7.31
N GLN A 18 1.83 -17.29 8.44
CA GLN A 18 0.74 -17.28 9.42
C GLN A 18 0.56 -15.90 10.06
N LEU A 19 1.66 -15.23 10.44
CA LEU A 19 1.60 -13.90 11.03
C LEU A 19 1.08 -12.86 10.03
N ARG A 20 1.53 -12.91 8.77
CA ARG A 20 0.99 -12.07 7.68
C ARG A 20 -0.49 -12.34 7.40
N GLY A 21 -0.96 -13.56 7.58
CA GLY A 21 -2.37 -13.91 7.44
C GLY A 21 -3.25 -13.41 8.59
N GLN A 22 -2.70 -13.22 9.80
CA GLN A 22 -3.44 -12.77 10.98
C GLN A 22 -3.74 -11.27 10.98
N ARG A 23 -2.96 -10.46 10.24
CA ARG A 23 -3.22 -9.04 10.01
C ARG A 23 -3.01 -8.70 8.56
N VAL A 24 -4.09 -8.28 7.90
CA VAL A 24 -4.04 -7.80 6.52
C VAL A 24 -3.52 -6.37 6.53
N LEU A 25 -2.21 -6.20 6.45
CA LEU A 25 -1.61 -4.89 6.20
C LEU A 25 -1.79 -4.52 4.73
N PRO A 26 -2.20 -3.27 4.42
CA PRO A 26 -2.37 -2.85 3.04
C PRO A 26 -1.01 -2.77 2.32
N SER A 27 -0.98 -3.18 1.06
CA SER A 27 0.15 -2.91 0.16
C SER A 27 0.05 -1.46 -0.31
N LEU A 28 1.20 -0.82 -0.52
CA LEU A 28 1.30 0.52 -1.10
C LEU A 28 1.78 0.41 -2.55
N ILE A 29 1.03 0.98 -3.48
CA ILE A 29 1.43 1.15 -4.88
C ILE A 29 1.68 2.63 -5.09
N GLU A 30 2.87 2.97 -5.54
CA GLU A 30 3.28 4.34 -5.85
C GLU A 30 3.32 4.49 -7.37
N VAL A 31 2.59 5.47 -7.88
CA VAL A 31 2.45 5.72 -9.31
C VAL A 31 3.00 7.09 -9.62
N ALA A 32 4.10 7.14 -10.37
CA ALA A 32 4.66 8.40 -10.85
C ALA A 32 3.82 8.89 -12.03
N LEU A 33 3.26 10.09 -11.89
CA LEU A 33 2.48 10.74 -12.95
C LEU A 33 3.40 11.56 -13.87
N PRO A 34 2.99 11.86 -15.10
CA PRO A 34 3.73 12.80 -15.94
C PRO A 34 3.71 14.20 -15.35
N PRO A 35 4.87 14.86 -15.22
CA PRO A 35 4.93 16.22 -14.68
C PRO A 35 4.40 17.24 -15.70
N GLY A 36 3.92 18.37 -15.21
CA GLY A 36 3.49 19.51 -16.03
C GLY A 36 2.00 19.49 -16.38
N GLU A 37 1.63 20.03 -17.53
CA GLU A 37 0.23 20.28 -17.90
C GLU A 37 -0.64 19.01 -17.96
N GLY A 38 -0.02 17.83 -18.15
CA GLY A 38 -0.70 16.54 -18.19
C GLY A 38 -0.95 15.89 -16.82
N GLU A 39 -0.41 16.42 -15.73
CA GLU A 39 -0.46 15.80 -14.39
C GLU A 39 -1.90 15.62 -13.89
N ALA A 40 -2.71 16.69 -13.97
CA ALA A 40 -4.09 16.65 -13.50
C ALA A 40 -4.96 15.68 -14.31
N ALA A 41 -4.75 15.61 -15.63
CA ALA A 41 -5.44 14.67 -16.50
C ALA A 41 -5.02 13.22 -16.21
N ALA A 42 -3.73 12.97 -15.98
CA ALA A 42 -3.22 11.66 -15.60
C ALA A 42 -3.76 11.20 -14.24
N LEU A 43 -3.82 12.09 -13.25
CA LEU A 43 -4.43 11.81 -11.96
C LEU A 43 -5.91 11.49 -12.10
N ALA A 44 -6.67 12.29 -12.87
CA ALA A 44 -8.08 12.03 -13.10
C ALA A 44 -8.33 10.66 -13.76
N ALA A 45 -7.48 10.28 -14.72
CA ALA A 45 -7.54 8.97 -15.35
C ALA A 45 -7.26 7.82 -14.37
N VAL A 46 -6.24 7.97 -13.52
CA VAL A 46 -5.94 6.99 -12.46
C VAL A 46 -7.12 6.85 -11.49
N LEU A 47 -7.71 7.95 -11.03
CA LEU A 47 -8.87 7.92 -10.13
C LEU A 47 -10.09 7.27 -10.80
N ALA A 48 -10.35 7.60 -12.07
CA ALA A 48 -11.45 7.01 -12.83
C ALA A 48 -11.25 5.50 -13.02
N ALA A 49 -10.03 5.07 -13.35
CA ALA A 49 -9.71 3.65 -13.53
C ALA A 49 -9.89 2.84 -12.23
N LEU A 50 -9.61 3.45 -11.07
CA LEU A 50 -9.70 2.79 -9.77
C LEU A 50 -11.07 2.91 -9.10
N THR A 51 -11.97 3.74 -9.62
CA THR A 51 -13.34 3.92 -9.10
C THR A 51 -14.12 2.61 -8.88
N PRO A 52 -13.98 1.56 -9.72
CA PRO A 52 -14.67 0.28 -9.49
C PRO A 52 -14.22 -0.49 -8.25
N LEU A 53 -13.06 -0.14 -7.66
CA LEU A 53 -12.49 -0.85 -6.52
C LEU A 53 -12.83 -0.15 -5.21
N ALA A 54 -13.54 -0.85 -4.33
CA ALA A 54 -13.83 -0.37 -2.98
C ALA A 54 -12.64 -0.56 -2.02
N GLY A 55 -12.56 0.28 -0.98
CA GLY A 55 -11.58 0.14 0.10
C GLY A 55 -10.15 0.59 -0.24
N LEU A 56 -9.97 1.29 -1.37
CA LEU A 56 -8.71 1.93 -1.71
C LEU A 56 -8.56 3.25 -0.94
N HIS A 57 -7.34 3.55 -0.48
CA HIS A 57 -6.99 4.88 -0.01
C HIS A 57 -5.95 5.48 -0.95
N ILE A 58 -6.31 6.58 -1.60
CA ILE A 58 -5.48 7.26 -2.58
C ILE A 58 -5.11 8.63 -2.04
N GLY A 59 -3.81 8.96 -2.06
CA GLY A 59 -3.30 10.28 -1.69
C GLY A 59 -2.16 10.70 -2.61
N MET A 60 -1.81 11.98 -2.61
CA MET A 60 -0.71 12.51 -3.39
C MET A 60 0.49 12.84 -2.50
N VAL A 61 1.69 12.52 -2.98
CA VAL A 61 2.97 12.94 -2.38
C VAL A 61 3.84 13.48 -3.51
N GLY A 62 3.90 14.81 -3.62
CA GLY A 62 4.47 15.45 -4.81
C GLY A 62 3.72 15.00 -6.07
N ASN A 63 4.46 14.53 -7.07
CA ASN A 63 3.94 14.04 -8.35
C ASN A 63 3.68 12.51 -8.36
N CYS A 64 3.60 11.89 -7.18
CA CYS A 64 3.33 10.46 -7.03
C CYS A 64 1.96 10.24 -6.40
N ALA A 65 1.13 9.42 -7.04
CA ALA A 65 -0.11 8.91 -6.45
C ALA A 65 0.20 7.66 -5.60
N HIS A 66 -0.16 7.73 -4.33
CA HIS A 66 0.04 6.67 -3.33
C HIS A 66 -1.29 5.95 -3.12
N ILE A 67 -1.37 4.71 -3.58
CA ILE A 67 -2.58 3.88 -3.54
C ILE A 67 -2.36 2.75 -2.54
N ARG A 68 -3.06 2.82 -1.41
CA ARG A 68 -3.11 1.71 -0.44
C ARG A 68 -4.29 0.81 -0.77
N CYS A 69 -4.02 -0.49 -0.89
CA CYS A 69 -5.00 -1.51 -1.22
C CYS A 69 -4.79 -2.76 -0.38
N LEU A 70 -5.81 -3.62 -0.25
CA LEU A 70 -5.60 -4.93 0.35
C LEU A 70 -4.68 -5.77 -0.57
N PRO A 71 -3.85 -6.66 -0.01
CA PRO A 71 -2.97 -7.52 -0.79
C PRO A 71 -3.69 -8.32 -1.88
N ALA A 72 -4.95 -8.72 -1.62
CA ALA A 72 -5.79 -9.43 -2.59
C ALA A 72 -6.21 -8.57 -3.79
N GLN A 73 -6.27 -7.24 -3.65
CA GLN A 73 -6.69 -6.31 -4.70
C GLN A 73 -5.51 -5.83 -5.56
N LYS A 74 -4.27 -6.00 -5.08
CA LYS A 74 -3.06 -5.46 -5.71
C LYS A 74 -2.93 -5.78 -7.20
N VAL A 75 -3.18 -7.02 -7.60
CA VAL A 75 -3.07 -7.45 -9.02
C VAL A 75 -4.10 -6.72 -9.88
N GLU A 76 -5.32 -6.55 -9.38
CA GLU A 76 -6.38 -5.84 -10.09
C GLU A 76 -6.11 -4.33 -10.18
N VAL A 77 -5.58 -3.73 -9.10
CA VAL A 77 -5.11 -2.33 -9.11
C VAL A 77 -4.04 -2.14 -10.19
N LEU A 78 -3.03 -3.02 -10.25
CA LEU A 78 -1.98 -2.93 -11.27
C LEU A 78 -2.54 -3.11 -12.69
N ARG A 79 -3.48 -4.04 -12.88
CA ARG A 79 -4.14 -4.27 -14.17
C ARG A 79 -4.86 -3.02 -14.67
N LEU A 80 -5.54 -2.29 -13.79
CA LEU A 80 -6.23 -1.05 -14.12
C LEU A 80 -5.25 0.10 -14.40
N LEU A 81 -4.18 0.22 -13.62
CA LEU A 81 -3.15 1.24 -13.79
C LEU A 81 -2.29 1.05 -15.06
N LEU A 82 -2.08 -0.19 -15.49
CA LEU A 82 -1.36 -0.52 -16.72
C LEU A 82 -2.29 -0.52 -17.95
N GLY A 83 -3.57 -0.20 -17.76
CA GLY A 83 -4.52 -0.03 -18.86
C GLY A 83 -4.22 1.22 -19.70
N PRO A 84 -4.68 1.25 -20.96
CA PRO A 84 -4.38 2.35 -21.90
C PRO A 84 -4.96 3.70 -21.48
N ALA A 85 -5.90 3.72 -20.53
CA ALA A 85 -6.49 4.95 -20.00
C ALA A 85 -5.52 5.72 -19.08
N CYS A 86 -4.55 5.04 -18.48
CA CYS A 86 -3.66 5.62 -17.47
C CYS A 86 -2.30 5.97 -18.09
N ALA A 87 -1.97 7.27 -18.09
CA ALA A 87 -0.63 7.73 -18.44
C ALA A 87 0.25 7.75 -17.18
N VAL A 88 1.00 6.68 -16.96
CA VAL A 88 1.91 6.53 -15.80
C VAL A 88 3.36 6.44 -16.28
N GLN A 89 4.28 7.09 -15.58
CA GLN A 89 5.71 7.04 -15.91
C GLN A 89 6.45 5.91 -15.18
N GLY A 90 5.93 5.51 -14.03
CA GLY A 90 6.54 4.48 -13.22
C GLY A 90 5.58 3.95 -12.18
N ILE A 91 5.75 2.68 -11.83
CA ILE A 91 5.00 2.03 -10.75
C ILE A 91 6.02 1.36 -9.83
N SER A 92 5.95 1.68 -8.54
CA SER A 92 6.65 0.99 -7.47
C SER A 92 5.63 0.32 -6.56
N ILE A 93 5.98 -0.86 -6.05
CA ILE A 93 5.12 -1.63 -5.15
C ILE A 93 5.91 -1.87 -3.87
N ARG A 94 5.39 -1.36 -2.76
CA ARG A 94 5.93 -1.62 -1.43
C ARG A 94 4.99 -2.54 -0.67
N GLU A 95 5.46 -3.76 -0.44
CA GLU A 95 4.81 -4.69 0.48
C GLU A 95 5.11 -4.32 1.93
N PRO A 96 4.15 -4.51 2.85
CA PRO A 96 4.40 -4.33 4.26
C PRO A 96 5.51 -5.29 4.71
N SER A 97 6.50 -4.74 5.39
CA SER A 97 7.62 -5.50 5.93
C SER A 97 7.20 -6.29 7.17
N LEU A 98 8.11 -7.13 7.65
CA LEU A 98 7.94 -7.74 8.96
C LEU A 98 7.88 -6.69 10.07
N GLU A 99 8.71 -5.64 9.99
CA GLU A 99 8.74 -4.54 10.95
C GLU A 99 7.42 -3.76 10.95
N ASP A 100 6.83 -3.51 9.78
CA ASP A 100 5.49 -2.88 9.68
C ASP A 100 4.43 -3.74 10.39
N LEU A 101 4.55 -5.07 10.29
CA LEU A 101 3.70 -6.03 11.01
C LEU A 101 3.93 -5.96 12.52
N PHE A 102 5.19 -5.97 12.98
CA PHE A 102 5.55 -5.81 14.39
C PHE A 102 5.06 -4.47 14.98
N LEU A 103 5.25 -3.35 14.28
CA LEU A 103 4.77 -2.02 14.68
C LEU A 103 3.25 -1.93 14.67
N GLY A 104 2.58 -2.69 13.80
CA GLY A 104 1.14 -2.88 13.90
C GLY A 104 0.74 -3.44 15.27
N TYR A 105 1.50 -4.39 15.81
CA TYR A 105 1.27 -4.91 17.16
C TYR A 105 1.64 -3.89 18.23
N GLY A 106 2.81 -3.25 18.13
CA GLY A 106 3.24 -2.17 19.02
C GLY A 106 2.65 -0.84 18.62
N GLY A 107 1.36 -0.60 18.93
CA GLY A 107 0.68 0.66 18.59
C GLY A 107 1.58 1.89 18.75
N ARG A 108 1.74 2.65 17.65
CA ARG A 108 2.32 4.00 17.57
C ARG A 108 3.42 4.29 18.62
N HIS A 109 4.58 3.67 18.46
CA HIS A 109 5.80 4.38 18.86
C HIS A 109 6.10 5.38 17.76
N GLU A 110 5.56 6.59 17.93
CA GLU A 110 5.93 7.73 17.11
C GLU A 110 7.45 7.90 17.13
N HIS A 111 8.00 8.23 15.97
CA HIS A 111 9.39 8.58 15.78
C HIS A 111 9.80 9.65 16.82
N ALA A 112 10.54 9.25 17.83
CA ALA A 112 11.37 10.17 18.59
C ALA A 112 12.67 10.35 17.79
N HIS A 113 12.78 11.50 17.13
CA HIS A 113 14.06 12.11 16.81
C HIS A 113 14.72 12.61 18.09
#